data_AF-A0A7Y3P5N1-F1
#
_entry.id   AF-A0A7Y3P5N1-F1
#
_cell.length_a   1.000
_cell.length_b   1.000
_cell.length_c   1.000
_cell.angle_alpha   90.00
_cell.angle_beta   90.00
_cell.angle_gamma   90.00
#
_symmetry.space_group_name_H-M   'P 1'
#
loop_
_entity.id
_entity.type
_entity.pdbx_description
1 polymer ?
#
loop_
_entity_poly.entity_id
_entity_poly.type
_entity_poly.pdbx_seq_one_letter_code
_entity_poly.pdbx_strand_id
1 'polypeptide(L)'
;MAARISTFDDWIDLLQSWQNDIGLDRELIERFMPGYRFEAKYGELPTSEIYFGDFKGERRWERVTDIPDQRMRDAALNMIVYQGDTEFAS
;
A
#
# COMPACT_ATOMS: atom_id res chain seq x y z
N MET A 1 0.17 -24.14 -16.41
CA MET A 1 -0.90 -23.23 -15.97
C MET A 1 -0.25 -22.18 -15.09
N ALA A 2 -0.39 -20.89 -15.40
CA ALA A 2 0.08 -19.85 -14.50
C ALA A 2 -0.71 -19.94 -13.18
N ALA A 3 -0.01 -19.93 -12.04
CA ALA A 3 -0.66 -19.93 -10.74
C ALA A 3 -1.57 -18.69 -10.63
N ARG A 4 -2.83 -18.88 -10.24
CA ARG A 4 -3.76 -17.77 -10.03
C ARG A 4 -3.38 -17.11 -8.72
N ILE A 5 -2.84 -15.89 -8.79
CA ILE A 5 -2.63 -15.04 -7.62
C ILE A 5 -3.99 -14.54 -7.16
N SER A 6 -4.39 -14.88 -5.93
CA SER A 6 -5.68 -14.47 -5.36
C SER A 6 -5.54 -13.69 -4.06
N THR A 7 -4.39 -13.82 -3.39
CA THR A 7 -4.06 -13.14 -2.15
C THR A 7 -2.68 -12.49 -2.23
N PHE A 8 -2.37 -11.64 -1.24
CA PHE A 8 -1.02 -11.09 -1.08
C PHE A 8 0.01 -12.19 -0.78
N ASP A 9 -0.37 -13.21 -0.01
CA ASP A 9 0.51 -14.33 0.32
C ASP A 9 0.87 -15.15 -0.94
N ASP A 10 -0.10 -15.42 -1.82
CA ASP A 10 0.15 -16.08 -3.10
C ASP A 10 1.16 -15.29 -3.96
N TRP A 11 1.09 -13.96 -3.90
CA TRP A 11 2.02 -13.08 -4.60
C TRP A 11 3.42 -13.09 -3.96
N ILE A 12 3.50 -13.09 -2.63
CA ILE A 12 4.78 -13.19 -1.90
C ILE A 12 5.49 -14.51 -2.24
N ASP A 13 4.76 -15.62 -2.29
CA ASP A 13 5.32 -16.92 -2.65
C ASP A 13 5.86 -16.90 -4.09
N LEU A 14 5.12 -16.30 -5.02
CA LEU A 14 5.58 -16.12 -6.41
C LEU A 14 6.84 -15.24 -6.47
N LEU A 15 6.88 -14.13 -5.74
CA LEU A 15 8.04 -13.24 -5.67
C LEU A 15 9.27 -13.99 -5.18
N GLN A 16 9.14 -14.79 -4.11
CA GLN A 16 10.24 -15.56 -3.56
C GLN A 16 10.74 -16.64 -4.53
N SER A 17 9.83 -17.31 -5.25
CA SER A 17 10.20 -18.26 -6.32
C SER A 17 10.98 -17.55 -7.43
N TRP A 18 10.47 -16.44 -7.92
CA TRP A 18 11.13 -15.66 -8.97
C TRP A 18 12.52 -15.17 -8.54
N GLN A 19 12.67 -14.68 -7.31
CA GLN A 19 13.97 -14.29 -6.75
C GLN A 19 14.97 -15.45 -6.74
N ASN A 20 14.52 -16.66 -6.40
CA ASN A 20 15.37 -17.85 -6.46
C ASN A 20 15.76 -18.18 -7.92
N ASP A 21 14.81 -18.10 -8.85
CA ASP A 21 15.02 -18.44 -10.27
C ASP A 21 16.03 -17.50 -10.95
N ILE A 22 16.05 -16.22 -10.59
CA ILE A 22 17.05 -15.26 -11.08
C ILE A 22 18.39 -15.34 -10.33
N GLY A 23 18.51 -16.22 -9.33
CA GLY A 23 19.71 -16.40 -8.53
C GLY A 23 20.02 -15.22 -7.61
N LEU A 24 18.98 -14.51 -7.13
CA LEU A 24 19.16 -13.40 -6.19
C LEU A 24 19.84 -13.91 -4.92
N ASP A 25 21.00 -13.32 -4.60
CA ASP A 25 21.78 -13.70 -3.43
C ASP A 25 21.07 -13.24 -2.14
N ARG A 26 20.47 -14.21 -1.43
CA ARG A 26 19.76 -13.97 -0.19
C ARG A 26 20.70 -13.52 0.94
N GLU A 27 21.99 -13.83 0.89
CA GLU A 27 22.96 -13.31 1.87
C GLU A 27 23.16 -11.81 1.72
N LEU A 28 23.10 -11.28 0.49
CA LEU A 28 23.15 -9.83 0.25
C LEU A 28 21.90 -9.14 0.78
N ILE A 29 20.72 -9.73 0.58
CA ILE A 29 19.46 -9.20 1.14
C ILE A 29 19.56 -9.13 2.67
N GLU A 30 19.97 -10.21 3.33
CA GLU A 30 20.09 -10.22 4.78
C GLU A 30 21.19 -9.25 5.28
N ARG A 31 22.28 -9.09 4.52
CA ARG A 31 23.34 -8.14 4.87
C ARG A 31 22.91 -6.68 4.79
N PHE A 32 22.14 -6.30 3.77
CA PHE A 32 21.75 -4.91 3.52
C PHE A 32 20.36 -4.54 4.08
N MET A 33 19.49 -5.52 4.25
CA MET A 33 18.13 -5.37 4.77
C MET A 33 17.82 -6.49 5.79
N PRO A 34 18.60 -6.60 6.88
CA PRO A 34 18.46 -7.68 7.84
C PRO A 34 17.05 -7.72 8.43
N GLY A 35 16.40 -8.88 8.32
CA GLY A 35 15.07 -9.09 8.88
C GLY A 35 13.95 -8.23 8.28
N TYR A 36 14.10 -7.74 7.04
CA TYR A 36 13.05 -6.98 6.35
C TYR A 36 11.73 -7.74 6.32
N ARG A 37 10.63 -7.02 6.59
CA ARG A 37 9.26 -7.52 6.53
C ARG A 37 8.37 -6.49 5.86
N PHE A 38 7.38 -6.98 5.12
CA PHE A 38 6.28 -6.13 4.66
C PHE A 38 5.45 -5.72 5.87
N GLU A 39 5.45 -4.43 6.18
CA GLU A 39 4.72 -3.85 7.30
C GLU A 39 4.09 -2.52 6.90
N ALA A 40 2.86 -2.28 7.36
CA ALA A 40 2.22 -0.99 7.18
C ALA A 40 2.78 0.01 8.20
N LYS A 41 3.42 1.08 7.69
CA LYS A 41 3.91 2.19 8.51
C LYS A 41 3.06 3.42 8.26
N TYR A 42 2.60 4.05 9.33
CA TYR A 42 1.84 5.29 9.26
C TYR A 42 2.63 6.40 9.96
N GLY A 43 2.72 7.55 9.31
CA GLY A 43 3.35 8.75 9.89
C GLY A 43 2.44 9.45 10.89
N GLU A 44 3.02 10.31 11.72
CA GLU A 44 2.25 11.20 12.59
C GLU A 44 1.48 12.22 11.76
N LEU A 45 0.26 12.52 12.19
CA LEU A 45 -0.55 13.55 11.56
C LEU A 45 -0.19 14.91 12.18
N PRO A 46 0.16 15.92 11.37
CA PRO A 46 0.54 17.25 11.88
C PRO A 46 -0.63 18.02 12.51
N THR A 47 -1.88 17.59 12.29
CA THR A 47 -3.09 18.10 12.95
C THR A 47 -4.19 17.03 12.91
N SER A 48 -5.22 17.24 13.72
CA SER A 48 -6.50 16.52 13.66
C SER A 48 -7.52 17.11 12.67
N GLU A 49 -7.27 18.29 12.09
CA GLU A 49 -8.17 19.00 11.17
C GLU A 49 -7.81 18.89 9.67
N ILE A 50 -8.81 19.04 8.81
CA ILE A 50 -8.64 19.15 7.36
C ILE A 50 -8.09 20.54 7.04
N TYR A 51 -6.99 20.60 6.29
CA TYR A 51 -6.26 21.85 6.05
C TYR A 51 -6.76 22.68 4.86
N PHE A 52 -7.50 22.08 3.93
CA PHE A 52 -7.83 22.69 2.64
C PHE A 52 -9.20 22.24 2.12
N GLY A 53 -9.68 22.96 1.10
CA GLY A 53 -10.96 22.68 0.43
C GLY A 53 -12.17 23.06 1.27
N ASP A 54 -13.32 22.53 0.88
CA ASP A 54 -14.63 22.90 1.44
C ASP A 54 -14.82 22.46 2.90
N PHE A 55 -14.08 21.43 3.34
CA PHE A 55 -14.13 20.89 4.71
C PHE A 55 -13.03 21.45 5.63
N LYS A 56 -12.37 22.55 5.23
CA LYS A 56 -11.27 23.13 6.01
C LYS A 56 -11.72 23.49 7.43
N GLY A 57 -10.96 23.04 8.44
CA GLY A 57 -11.25 23.24 9.86
C GLY A 57 -12.15 22.17 10.47
N GLU A 58 -12.70 21.25 9.68
CA GLU A 58 -13.39 20.07 10.19
C GLU A 58 -12.37 19.00 10.64
N ARG A 59 -12.81 18.08 11.51
CA ARG A 59 -11.99 16.92 11.92
C ARG A 59 -11.69 16.05 10.69
N ARG A 60 -10.44 15.57 10.60
CA ARG A 60 -10.03 14.58 9.61
C ARG A 60 -10.85 13.30 9.73
N TRP A 61 -11.16 12.72 8.59
CA TRP A 61 -11.82 11.42 8.48
C TRP A 61 -10.88 10.32 8.95
N GLU A 62 -11.33 9.51 9.91
CA GLU A 62 -10.59 8.34 10.41
C GLU A 62 -11.02 7.06 9.70
N ARG A 63 -12.24 7.07 9.16
CA ARG A 63 -12.83 5.96 8.43
C ARG A 63 -13.37 6.45 7.10
N VAL A 64 -13.41 5.53 6.15
CA VAL A 64 -14.01 5.75 4.82
C VAL A 64 -15.49 6.16 4.93
N THR A 65 -16.19 5.72 5.99
CA THR A 65 -17.58 6.07 6.29
C THR A 65 -17.77 7.51 6.76
N ASP A 66 -16.70 8.19 7.18
CA ASP A 66 -16.76 9.57 7.64
C ASP A 66 -16.78 10.55 6.46
N ILE A 67 -16.44 10.07 5.26
CA ILE A 67 -16.48 10.86 4.02
C ILE A 67 -17.97 11.08 3.62
N PRO A 68 -18.42 12.34 3.50
CA PRO A 68 -19.86 12.65 3.46
C PRO A 68 -20.56 12.33 2.13
N ASP A 69 -19.86 12.41 0.99
CA ASP A 69 -20.42 12.09 -0.33
C ASP A 69 -19.84 10.78 -0.87
N GLN A 70 -20.72 9.91 -1.38
CA GLN A 70 -20.34 8.62 -1.96
C GLN A 70 -19.31 8.76 -3.10
N ARG A 71 -19.46 9.76 -3.96
CA ARG A 71 -18.54 9.99 -5.09
C ARG A 71 -17.14 10.37 -4.61
N MET A 72 -17.05 11.13 -3.52
CA MET A 72 -15.76 11.46 -2.90
C MET A 72 -15.10 10.21 -2.33
N ARG A 73 -15.87 9.37 -1.65
CA ARG A 73 -15.39 8.08 -1.14
C ARG A 73 -14.87 7.19 -2.26
N ASP A 74 -15.66 7.04 -3.32
CA ASP A 74 -15.33 6.18 -4.45
C ASP A 74 -14.08 6.71 -5.18
N ALA A 75 -13.95 8.03 -5.32
CA ALA A 75 -12.74 8.67 -5.86
C ALA A 75 -11.50 8.44 -4.98
N ALA A 76 -11.62 8.59 -3.66
CA ALA A 76 -10.52 8.36 -2.73
C ALA A 76 -10.04 6.89 -2.77
N LEU A 77 -10.97 5.93 -2.81
CA LEU A 77 -10.63 4.51 -2.96
C LEU A 77 -9.97 4.23 -4.30
N ASN A 78 -10.45 4.84 -5.39
CA ASN A 78 -9.85 4.72 -6.70
C ASN A 78 -8.41 5.27 -6.75
N MET A 79 -8.16 6.41 -6.11
CA MET A 79 -6.81 6.98 -6.00
C MET A 79 -5.84 6.04 -5.27
N ILE A 80 -6.28 5.40 -4.18
CA ILE A 80 -5.45 4.42 -3.45
C ILE A 80 -5.10 3.24 -4.35
N VAL A 81 -6.08 2.69 -5.08
CA VAL A 81 -5.87 1.56 -5.99
C VAL A 81 -4.91 1.94 -7.12
N TYR A 82 -5.13 3.08 -7.77
CA TYR A 82 -4.33 3.50 -8.91
C TYR A 82 -2.89 3.85 -8.50
N GLN A 83 -2.70 4.52 -7.36
CA GLN A 83 -1.35 4.76 -6.84
C GLN A 83 -0.65 3.44 -6.51
N GLY A 84 -1.35 2.51 -5.85
CA GLY A 84 -0.79 1.19 -5.55
C GLY A 84 -0.37 0.41 -6.80
N ASP A 85 -1.13 0.48 -7.88
CA ASP A 85 -0.82 -0.18 -9.16
C ASP A 85 0.53 0.31 -9.76
N THR A 86 0.86 1.59 -9.55
CA THR A 86 2.15 2.13 -10.04
C THR A 86 3.37 1.48 -9.38
N GLU A 87 3.24 1.00 -8.14
CA GLU A 87 4.33 0.30 -7.44
C GLU A 87 4.62 -1.10 -8.03
N PHE A 88 3.67 -1.68 -8.78
CA PHE A 88 3.84 -2.97 -9.46
C PHE A 88 4.24 -2.81 -10.93
N ALA A 89 4.03 -1.63 -11.52
CA ALA A 89 4.35 -1.34 -12.92
C ALA A 89 5.80 -0.85 -13.13
N SER A 90 6.53 -0.53 -12.06
CA SER A 90 7.94 -0.10 -12.07
C SER A 90 8.91 -1.28 -12.01
#